data_AF-A0A920SJB2-F1
#
_entry.id   AF-A0A920SJB2-F1
#
_cell.length_a   1.000
_cell.length_b   1.000
_cell.length_c   1.000
_cell.angle_alpha   90.00
_cell.angle_beta   90.00
_cell.angle_gamma   90.00
#
_symmetry.space_group_name_H-M   'P 1'
#
loop_
_entity.id
_entity.type
_entity.pdbx_description
1 polymer ?
#
loop_
_entity_poly.entity_id
_entity_poly.type
_entity_poly.pdbx_seq_one_letter_code
_entity_poly.pdbx_strand_id
1 'polypeptide(L)'
;MGIAAGNRRGHLFVKGHNAAVVREDEMVDALVEWAEFIHEEGAEAALARVDTEKARREADKDRDRLLAEQGVDVNDTGTRIELIRRHTG
;
A
#
# COMPACT_ATOMS: atom_id res chain seq x y z
N MET A 1 -0.49 2.57 11.55
CA MET A 1 -1.30 2.48 10.31
C MET A 1 -0.50 3.15 9.20
N GLY A 2 -0.72 2.79 7.95
CA GLY A 2 -0.11 3.46 6.79
C GLY A 2 -1.11 3.60 5.64
N ILE A 3 -0.82 4.52 4.73
CA ILE A 3 -1.58 4.72 3.49
C ILE A 3 -0.64 4.76 2.30
N ALA A 4 -1.09 4.26 1.15
CA ALA A 4 -0.42 4.44 -0.13
C ALA A 4 -1.45 4.79 -1.20
N ALA A 5 -1.19 5.87 -1.94
CA ALA A 5 -2.01 6.31 -3.05
C ALA A 5 -1.31 6.10 -4.39
N GLY A 6 -2.09 5.81 -5.42
CA GLY A 6 -1.59 5.71 -6.79
C GLY A 6 -2.62 5.07 -7.71
N ASN A 7 -2.58 5.42 -9.01
CA ASN A 7 -3.51 4.89 -10.01
C ASN A 7 -5.00 5.05 -9.62
N ARG A 8 -5.36 6.16 -8.96
CA ARG A 8 -6.73 6.46 -8.47
C ARG A 8 -7.22 5.51 -7.37
N ARG A 9 -6.30 4.83 -6.68
CA ARG A 9 -6.59 3.93 -5.57
C ARG A 9 -5.81 4.31 -4.32
N GLY A 10 -6.46 4.12 -3.18
CA GLY A 10 -5.89 4.29 -1.84
C GLY A 10 -5.85 2.96 -1.11
N HIS A 11 -4.67 2.53 -0.68
CA HIS A 11 -4.45 1.31 0.09
C HIS A 11 -4.21 1.68 1.56
N LEU A 12 -5.02 1.13 2.47
CA LEU A 12 -4.86 1.31 3.92
C LEU A 12 -4.29 0.05 4.54
N PHE A 13 -3.30 0.22 5.43
CA PHE A 13 -2.64 -0.88 6.12
C PHE A 13 -2.63 -0.71 7.63
N VAL A 14 -2.96 -1.78 8.35
CA VAL A 14 -2.86 -1.86 9.80
C VAL A 14 -1.89 -3.00 10.13
N LYS A 15 -0.84 -2.69 10.91
CA LYS A 15 0.21 -3.65 11.28
C LYS A 15 0.79 -4.45 10.09
N GLY A 16 1.00 -3.77 8.96
CA GLY A 16 1.56 -4.39 7.74
C GLY A 16 0.57 -5.20 6.89
N HIS A 17 -0.69 -5.30 7.31
CA HIS A 17 -1.73 -6.02 6.56
C HIS A 17 -2.64 -5.03 5.83
N ASN A 18 -2.97 -5.32 4.56
CA ASN A 18 -3.99 -4.57 3.82
C ASN A 18 -5.33 -4.73 4.54
N ALA A 19 -5.89 -3.61 4.98
CA ALA A 19 -7.13 -3.57 5.75
C ALA A 19 -8.30 -3.02 4.91
N ALA A 20 -7.99 -2.13 3.96
CA ALA A 20 -8.95 -1.67 2.95
C ALA A 20 -8.23 -1.25 1.67
N VAL A 21 -8.94 -1.33 0.55
CA VAL A 21 -8.58 -0.60 -0.67
C VAL A 21 -9.79 0.20 -1.12
N VAL A 22 -9.59 1.51 -1.23
CA VAL A 22 -10.62 2.52 -1.51
C VAL A 22 -10.25 3.31 -2.75
N ARG A 23 -11.16 4.17 -3.22
CA ARG A 23 -10.80 5.17 -4.22
C ARG A 23 -9.87 6.21 -3.59
N GLU A 24 -8.98 6.76 -4.40
CA GLU A 24 -8.00 7.73 -3.91
C GLU A 24 -8.65 9.00 -3.32
N ASP A 25 -9.79 9.44 -3.87
CA ASP A 25 -10.53 10.61 -3.39
C ASP A 25 -11.32 10.36 -2.08
N GLU A 26 -11.47 9.09 -1.68
CA GLU A 26 -12.12 8.67 -0.42
C GLU A 26 -11.09 8.31 0.66
N MET A 27 -9.79 8.38 0.35
CA MET A 27 -8.73 7.84 1.19
C MET A 27 -8.56 8.58 2.52
N VAL A 28 -8.77 9.90 2.55
CA VAL A 28 -8.65 10.70 3.78
C VAL A 28 -9.78 10.38 4.75
N ASP A 29 -11.02 10.29 4.24
CA ASP A 29 -12.18 9.96 5.06
C ASP A 29 -12.04 8.55 5.64
N ALA A 30 -11.63 7.58 4.81
CA ALA A 30 -11.32 6.23 5.27
C ALA A 30 -10.20 6.23 6.33
N LEU A 31 -9.14 7.02 6.15
CA LEU A 31 -8.06 7.10 7.14
C LEU A 31 -8.56 7.58 8.51
N VAL A 32 -9.41 8.60 8.53
CA VAL A 32 -9.97 9.15 9.77
C VAL A 32 -10.87 8.12 10.45
N GLU A 33 -11.78 7.49 9.71
CA GLU A 33 -12.68 6.44 10.24
C GLU A 33 -11.87 5.30 10.87
N TRP A 34 -10.82 4.83 10.19
CA TRP A 34 -9.95 3.79 10.69
C TRP A 34 -9.15 4.24 11.92
N ALA A 35 -8.74 5.50 11.99
CA ALA A 35 -8.00 6.03 13.13
C ALA A 35 -8.88 6.11 14.37
N GLU A 36 -10.12 6.58 14.22
CA GLU A 36 -11.13 6.61 15.27
C GLU A 36 -11.44 5.19 15.76
N PHE A 37 -11.72 4.25 14.85
CA PHE A 37 -12.02 2.87 15.22
C PHE A 37 -10.84 2.19 15.96
N ILE A 38 -9.61 2.39 15.49
CA ILE A 38 -8.42 1.85 16.17
C ILE A 38 -8.20 2.50 17.53
N HIS A 39 -8.52 3.78 17.67
CA HIS A 39 -8.41 4.48 18.95
C HIS A 39 -9.39 3.91 19.99
N GLU A 40 -10.62 3.61 19.57
CA GLU A 40 -11.69 3.09 20.43
C GLU A 40 -11.52 1.59 20.74
N GLU A 41 -11.28 0.77 19.72
CA GLU A 41 -11.38 -0.70 19.79
C GLU A 41 -10.01 -1.40 19.71
N GLY A 42 -8.96 -0.67 19.34
CA GLY A 42 -7.62 -1.20 19.13
C GLY A 42 -7.39 -1.81 17.75
N ALA A 43 -6.10 -1.95 17.39
CA ALA A 43 -5.68 -2.38 16.05
C ALA A 43 -6.07 -3.82 15.70
N GLU A 44 -6.10 -4.72 16.70
CA GLU A 44 -6.45 -6.13 16.48
C GLU A 44 -7.95 -6.29 16.18
N ALA A 45 -8.81 -5.54 16.90
CA ALA A 45 -10.25 -5.51 16.62
C ALA A 45 -10.55 -4.95 15.22
N ALA A 46 -9.79 -3.94 14.79
CA ALA A 46 -9.91 -3.35 13.46
C ALA A 46 -9.61 -4.36 12.34
N LEU A 47 -8.55 -5.16 12.51
CA LEU A 47 -8.21 -6.21 11.56
C LEU A 47 -9.23 -7.35 11.56
N ALA A 48 -9.79 -7.71 12.71
CA ALA A 48 -10.81 -8.75 12.81
C ALA A 48 -12.16 -8.36 12.19
N ARG A 49 -12.44 -7.05 12.08
CA ARG A 49 -13.69 -6.51 11.51
C ARG A 49 -13.75 -6.60 9.98
N VAL A 50 -12.61 -6.74 9.31
CA VAL A 50 -12.53 -6.65 7.84
C VAL A 50 -12.01 -7.93 7.19
N ASP A 51 -12.35 -8.11 5.92
CA ASP A 51 -11.80 -9.16 5.09
C ASP A 51 -10.41 -8.74 4.55
N THR A 52 -9.39 -8.99 5.38
CA THR A 52 -7.99 -8.69 5.06
C THR A 52 -7.50 -9.47 3.84
N GLU A 53 -8.01 -10.68 3.60
CA GLU A 53 -7.66 -11.49 2.44
C GLU A 53 -8.19 -10.89 1.13
N LYS A 54 -9.43 -10.39 1.15
CA LYS A 54 -9.97 -9.62 0.03
C LYS A 54 -9.16 -8.35 -0.22
N ALA A 55 -8.85 -7.59 0.83
CA ALA A 55 -8.07 -6.35 0.70
C ALA A 55 -6.67 -6.64 0.14
N ARG A 56 -5.99 -7.68 0.64
CA ARG A 56 -4.70 -8.15 0.14
C ARG A 56 -4.77 -8.54 -1.34
N ARG A 57 -5.75 -9.35 -1.73
CA ARG A 57 -5.93 -9.77 -3.12
C ARG A 57 -6.16 -8.60 -4.07
N GLU A 58 -6.94 -7.61 -3.65
CA GLU A 58 -7.16 -6.41 -4.46
C GLU A 58 -5.88 -5.57 -4.58
N ALA A 59 -5.10 -5.45 -3.51
CA ALA A 59 -3.79 -4.78 -3.56
C ALA A 59 -2.78 -5.51 -4.46
N ASP A 60 -2.76 -6.85 -4.42
CA ASP A 60 -1.91 -7.67 -5.28
C ASP A 60 -2.24 -7.44 -6.77
N LYS A 61 -3.53 -7.36 -7.13
CA LYS A 61 -3.94 -7.06 -8.51
C LYS A 61 -3.47 -5.69 -8.98
N ASP A 62 -3.51 -4.67 -8.13
CA ASP A 62 -3.04 -3.34 -8.50
C ASP A 62 -1.52 -3.31 -8.70
N ARG A 63 -0.78 -4.00 -7.83
CA ARG A 63 0.67 -4.19 -8.00
C ARG A 63 0.96 -4.89 -9.32
N ASP A 64 0.27 -5.98 -9.62
CA ASP A 64 0.48 -6.75 -10.85
C ASP A 64 0.16 -5.91 -12.09
N ARG A 65 -0.89 -5.08 -12.04
CA ARG A 65 -1.19 -4.09 -13.11
C ARG A 65 -0.05 -3.09 -13.28
N LEU A 66 0.47 -2.53 -12.18
CA LEU A 66 1.57 -1.58 -12.23
C LEU A 66 2.84 -2.20 -12.84
N LEU A 67 3.17 -3.44 -12.46
CA LEU A 67 4.30 -4.18 -13.02
C LEU A 67 4.11 -4.51 -14.50
N ALA A 68 2.88 -4.81 -14.93
CA ALA A 68 2.57 -5.03 -16.34
C ALA A 68 2.72 -3.74 -17.17
N GLU A 69 2.39 -2.59 -16.62
CA GLU A 69 2.48 -1.28 -17.29
C GLU A 69 3.91 -0.73 -17.34
N GLN A 70 4.68 -0.86 -16.25
CA GLN A 70 6.00 -0.21 -16.12
C GLN A 70 7.18 -1.18 -16.24
N GLY A 71 6.93 -2.49 -16.27
CA GLY A 71 7.97 -3.52 -16.19
C GLY A 71 8.43 -3.77 -14.76
N VAL A 72 9.28 -4.79 -14.59
CA VAL A 72 9.72 -5.27 -13.26
C VAL A 72 10.83 -4.42 -12.62
N ASP A 73 11.47 -3.53 -13.38
CA ASP A 73 12.53 -2.63 -12.90
C ASP A 73 12.33 -1.21 -13.44
N VAL A 74 11.29 -0.55 -12.93
CA VAL A 74 11.00 0.87 -13.24
C VAL A 74 12.19 1.79 -12.92
N ASN A 75 12.99 1.42 -11.93
CA ASN A 75 14.04 2.26 -11.40
C ASN A 75 15.41 2.03 -12.05
N ASP A 76 15.51 1.16 -13.07
CA ASP A 76 16.80 0.77 -13.67
C ASP A 76 17.88 0.54 -12.60
N THR A 77 17.48 -0.26 -11.61
CA THR A 77 18.14 -0.34 -10.31
C THR A 77 19.57 -0.85 -10.47
N GLY A 78 19.77 -1.81 -11.39
CA GLY A 78 21.08 -2.37 -11.72
C GLY A 78 22.06 -1.31 -12.20
N THR A 79 21.69 -0.52 -13.21
CA THR A 79 22.53 0.53 -13.79
C THR A 79 22.86 1.61 -12.76
N ARG A 80 21.89 2.01 -11.94
CA ARG A 80 22.11 3.01 -10.87
C ARG A 80 23.09 2.50 -9.81
N ILE A 81 22.97 1.25 -9.37
CA ILE A 81 23.91 0.65 -8.41
C ILE A 81 25.32 0.61 -8.98
N GLU A 82 25.50 0.25 -10.26
CA GLU A 82 26.81 0.28 -10.92
C GLU A 82 27.42 1.68 -10.98
N LEU A 83 26.60 2.71 -11.25
CA LEU A 83 27.06 4.10 -11.26
C LEU A 83 27.53 4.56 -9.87
N ILE A 84 26.78 4.24 -8.82
CA ILE A 84 27.16 4.59 -7.43
C ILE A 84 28.49 3.93 -7.08
N ARG A 85 28.62 2.62 -7.32
CA ARG A 85 29.86 1.87 -7.03
C ARG A 85 31.08 2.45 -7.74
N ARG A 86 30.92 2.97 -8.96
CA ARG A 86 32.00 3.64 -9.70
C ARG A 86 32.44 4.98 -9.11
N HIS A 87 31.57 5.69 -8.39
CA HIS A 87 31.87 7.02 -7.83
C HIS A 87 32.34 6.97 -6.39
N THR A 88 31.99 5.92 -5.63
CA THR A 88 32.39 5.74 -4.23
C THR A 88 33.55 4.76 -4.04
N GLY A 89 33.98 4.08 -5.11
CA GLY A 89 35.08 3.11 -5.11
C GLY A 89 36.42 3.72 -5.46
#